data_AF-A0A6F8X918-F1
#
_entry.id   AF-A0A6F8X918-F1
#
_cell.length_a   1.000
_cell.length_b   1.000
_cell.length_c   1.000
_cell.angle_alpha   90.00
_cell.angle_beta   90.00
_cell.angle_gamma   90.00
#
_symmetry.space_group_name_H-M   'P 1'
#
loop_
_entity.id
_entity.type
_entity.pdbx_description
1 polymer ?
#
loop_
_entity_poly.entity_id
_entity_poly.type
_entity_poly.pdbx_seq_one_letter_code
_entity_poly.pdbx_strand_id
1 'polypeptide(L)'
;MLATISGMVRTGVSANLMSLGALDFGLIVDGAVIIVENCIRRLAESQQVTGARLPLKARLQLVYEATTEVIRPSLFGVAIITVVYIPIFSLTGVEGKMFHPMAATVIMALLSAVVFSLTIVPAAIAVFLTGRIREKESVAISVTKRFYRPALELALKFRWVVLGGASALLLACLWLATTLGSEFIPQLNEGDMAVQALRIPGQAWSSRSPCRSRWSSASKPFPKWKKCSRASARRRWPPTPCRPISRIAS
;
A
#
# COMPACT_ATOMS: atom_id res chain seq x y z
N MET A 1 9.63 -0.45 7.49
CA MET A 1 8.70 -1.43 8.09
C MET A 1 8.82 -1.55 9.60
N LEU A 2 9.98 -1.92 10.18
CA LEU A 2 10.12 -2.01 11.65
C LEU A 2 9.80 -0.70 12.39
N ALA A 3 10.26 0.44 11.86
CA ALA A 3 9.94 1.76 12.41
C ALA A 3 8.42 2.04 12.38
N THR A 4 7.75 1.71 11.27
CA THR A 4 6.29 1.83 11.11
C THR A 4 5.53 0.98 12.12
N ILE A 5 5.89 -0.31 12.27
CA ILE A 5 5.24 -1.23 13.22
C ILE A 5 5.45 -0.74 14.66
N SER A 6 6.65 -0.26 14.98
CA SER A 6 6.95 0.33 16.28
C SER A 6 6.12 1.60 16.54
N GLY A 7 5.90 2.42 15.50
CA GLY A 7 5.00 3.57 15.53
C GLY A 7 3.56 3.15 15.82
N MET A 8 3.03 2.18 15.09
CA MET A 8 1.67 1.65 15.27
C MET A 8 1.41 1.13 16.68
N VAL A 9 2.38 0.42 17.26
CA VAL A 9 2.30 -0.08 18.64
C VAL A 9 2.25 1.06 19.65
N ARG A 10 3.04 2.12 19.44
CA ARG A 10 3.03 3.30 20.32
C ARG A 10 1.76 4.14 20.20
N THR A 11 1.19 4.25 19.00
CA THR A 11 -0.04 5.02 18.75
C THR A 11 -1.32 4.21 19.00
N GLY A 12 -1.21 2.93 19.39
CA GLY A 12 -2.35 2.06 19.66
C GLY A 12 -3.18 1.70 18.41
N VAL A 13 -2.61 1.84 17.21
CA VAL A 13 -3.29 1.48 15.97
C VAL A 13 -3.23 -0.04 15.82
N SER A 14 -4.40 -0.69 15.76
CA SER A 14 -4.47 -2.14 15.63
C SER A 14 -3.91 -2.59 14.29
N ALA A 15 -3.07 -3.62 14.29
CA ALA A 15 -2.58 -4.26 13.08
C ALA A 15 -3.67 -5.21 12.55
N ASN A 16 -4.69 -4.64 11.92
CA ASN A 16 -5.76 -5.38 11.26
C ASN A 16 -5.48 -5.48 9.75
N LEU A 17 -6.29 -6.29 9.05
CA LEU A 17 -6.16 -6.50 7.61
C LEU A 17 -6.23 -5.20 6.80
N MET A 18 -7.04 -4.23 7.22
CA MET A 18 -7.17 -2.95 6.53
C MET A 18 -5.93 -2.07 6.69
N SER A 19 -5.37 -1.99 7.91
CA SER A 19 -4.20 -1.17 8.21
C SER A 19 -2.90 -1.78 7.65
N LEU A 20 -2.79 -3.11 7.65
CA LEU A 20 -1.67 -3.84 7.04
C LEU A 20 -1.77 -3.82 5.52
N GLY A 21 -2.98 -3.96 4.97
CA GLY A 21 -3.23 -3.86 3.53
C GLY A 21 -2.95 -2.48 2.95
N ALA A 22 -2.94 -1.44 3.79
CA ALA A 22 -2.56 -0.09 3.41
C ALA A 22 -1.06 0.11 3.16
N LEU A 23 -0.22 -0.82 3.65
CA LEU A 23 1.23 -0.70 3.50
C LEU A 23 1.64 -1.07 2.08
N ASP A 24 1.84 -0.06 1.26
CA ASP A 24 2.42 -0.19 -0.06
C ASP A 24 3.96 -0.10 0.00
N PHE A 25 4.64 -1.18 -0.41
CA PHE A 25 6.10 -1.20 -0.51
C PHE A 25 6.62 -0.21 -1.55
N GLY A 26 5.87 0.03 -2.63
CA GLY A 26 6.26 0.96 -3.69
C GLY A 26 6.45 2.37 -3.14
N LEU A 27 5.40 2.90 -2.49
CA LEU A 27 5.44 4.22 -1.83
C LEU A 27 6.54 4.35 -0.78
N ILE A 28 6.86 3.29 -0.05
CA ILE A 28 7.87 3.32 1.02
C ILE A 28 9.29 3.29 0.47
N VAL A 29 9.52 2.61 -0.65
CA VAL A 29 10.85 2.39 -1.22
C VAL A 29 11.20 3.41 -2.31
N ASP A 30 10.20 4.09 -2.88
CA ASP A 30 10.36 5.08 -3.96
C ASP A 30 11.46 6.12 -3.69
N GLY A 31 11.35 6.86 -2.59
CA GLY A 31 12.34 7.89 -2.24
C GLY A 31 13.76 7.36 -2.04
N ALA A 32 13.90 6.13 -1.52
CA ALA A 32 15.21 5.50 -1.38
C ALA A 32 15.80 5.09 -2.75
N VAL A 33 14.98 4.53 -3.64
CA VAL A 33 15.43 4.11 -4.98
C VAL A 33 15.86 5.31 -5.82
N ILE A 34 15.11 6.42 -5.78
CA ILE A 34 15.49 7.67 -6.47
C ILE A 34 16.87 8.15 -6.02
N ILE A 35 17.15 8.14 -4.71
CA ILE A 35 18.44 8.55 -4.15
C ILE A 35 19.55 7.58 -4.58
N VAL A 36 19.31 6.28 -4.48
CA VAL A 36 20.27 5.23 -4.87
C VAL A 36 20.65 5.39 -6.34
N GLU A 37 19.67 5.54 -7.22
CA GLU A 37 19.90 5.67 -8.66
C GLU A 37 20.69 6.94 -8.98
N ASN A 38 20.33 8.08 -8.39
CA ASN A 38 21.07 9.32 -8.61
C ASN A 38 22.52 9.23 -8.11
N CYS A 39 22.74 8.65 -6.93
CA CYS A 39 24.07 8.47 -6.37
C CYS A 39 24.92 7.52 -7.23
N ILE A 40 24.36 6.41 -7.70
CA ILE A 40 25.06 5.45 -8.55
C ILE A 40 25.44 6.10 -9.88
N ARG A 41 24.52 6.85 -10.52
CA ARG A 41 24.77 7.59 -11.76
C ARG A 41 25.92 8.57 -11.58
N ARG A 42 25.86 9.44 -10.56
CA ARG A 42 26.92 10.43 -10.25
C ARG A 42 28.27 9.77 -9.94
N LEU A 43 28.29 8.65 -9.21
CA LEU A 43 29.51 7.90 -8.93
C LEU A 43 30.10 7.26 -10.20
N ALA A 44 29.25 6.73 -11.09
CA ALA A 44 29.68 6.15 -12.35
C ALA A 44 30.28 7.20 -13.29
N GLU A 45 29.62 8.36 -13.44
CA GLU A 45 30.11 9.49 -14.22
C GLU A 45 31.49 9.97 -13.71
N SER A 46 31.63 10.15 -12.40
CA SER A 46 32.90 10.59 -11.81
C SER A 46 34.03 9.55 -11.98
N GLN A 47 33.74 8.25 -11.85
CA GLN A 47 34.73 7.20 -12.11
C GLN A 47 35.12 7.09 -13.59
N GLN A 48 34.22 7.38 -14.52
CA GLN A 48 34.53 7.43 -15.95
C GLN A 48 35.49 8.59 -16.27
N VAL A 49 35.29 9.76 -15.66
CA VAL A 49 36.14 10.93 -15.87
C VAL A 49 37.51 10.77 -15.22
N THR A 50 37.57 10.28 -13.97
CA THR A 50 38.85 10.14 -13.24
C THR A 50 39.62 8.87 -13.62
N GLY A 51 38.96 7.85 -14.17
CA GLY A 51 39.60 6.58 -14.56
C GLY A 51 40.10 5.71 -13.39
N ALA A 52 39.93 6.17 -12.14
CA ALA A 52 40.44 5.56 -10.92
C ALA A 52 39.35 5.45 -9.84
N ARG A 53 39.61 4.63 -8.82
CA ARG A 53 38.71 4.51 -7.65
C ARG A 53 38.78 5.80 -6.83
N LEU A 54 37.64 6.38 -6.50
CA LEU A 54 37.56 7.55 -5.62
C LEU A 54 37.91 7.18 -4.17
N PRO A 55 38.72 8.01 -3.48
CA PRO A 55 38.96 7.84 -2.04
C PRO A 55 37.66 8.03 -1.25
N LEU A 56 37.57 7.44 -0.05
CA LEU A 56 36.36 7.48 0.78
C LEU A 56 35.83 8.91 1.00
N LYS A 57 36.72 9.88 1.25
CA LYS A 57 36.34 11.28 1.48
C LYS A 57 35.68 11.92 0.25
N ALA A 58 36.21 11.65 -0.94
CA ALA A 58 35.63 12.14 -2.19
C ALA A 58 34.29 11.46 -2.50
N ARG A 59 34.14 10.16 -2.20
CA ARG A 59 32.86 9.44 -2.35
C ARG A 59 31.78 10.01 -1.44
N LEU A 60 32.11 10.23 -0.16
CA LEU A 60 31.17 10.81 0.80
C LEU A 60 30.68 12.20 0.35
N GLN A 61 31.60 13.05 -0.12
CA GLN A 61 31.26 14.37 -0.63
C GLN A 61 30.39 14.30 -1.88
N LEU A 62 30.74 13.44 -2.84
CA LEU A 62 29.99 13.28 -4.08
C LEU A 62 28.58 12.71 -3.83
N VAL A 63 28.45 11.72 -2.94
CA VAL A 63 27.15 11.17 -2.55
C VAL A 63 26.30 12.23 -1.84
N TYR A 64 26.91 13.07 -0.99
CA TYR A 64 26.22 14.18 -0.36
C TYR A 64 25.67 15.17 -1.40
N GLU A 65 26.51 15.62 -2.33
CA GLU A 65 26.10 16.52 -3.43
C GLU A 65 24.98 15.91 -4.28
N ALA A 66 25.14 14.65 -4.69
CA ALA A 66 24.10 13.93 -5.45
C ALA A 66 22.79 13.80 -4.66
N THR A 67 22.85 13.56 -3.36
CA THR A 67 21.66 13.45 -2.51
C THR A 67 20.96 14.80 -2.37
N THR A 68 21.71 15.91 -2.25
CA THR A 68 21.11 17.26 -2.11
C THR A 68 20.29 17.70 -3.32
N GLU A 69 20.64 17.22 -4.52
CA GLU A 69 19.90 17.51 -5.75
C GLU A 69 18.49 16.89 -5.76
N VAL A 70 18.36 15.66 -5.22
CA VAL A 70 17.11 14.89 -5.22
C VAL A 70 16.30 15.01 -3.92
N ILE A 71 16.90 15.51 -2.84
CA ILE A 71 16.24 15.69 -1.55
C ILE A 71 14.98 16.55 -1.66
N ARG A 72 15.08 17.70 -2.33
CA ARG A 72 13.95 18.64 -2.44
C ARG A 72 12.77 18.00 -3.19
N PRO A 73 12.93 17.50 -4.43
CA PRO A 73 11.80 16.91 -5.15
C PRO A 73 11.22 15.67 -4.42
N SER A 74 12.06 14.84 -3.79
CA SER A 74 11.58 13.68 -3.04
C SER A 74 10.74 14.08 -1.82
N LEU A 75 11.19 15.06 -1.02
CA LEU A 75 10.44 15.57 0.12
C LEU A 75 9.12 16.22 -0.29
N PHE A 76 9.12 17.00 -1.39
CA PHE A 76 7.89 17.57 -1.93
C PHE A 76 6.90 16.48 -2.37
N GLY A 77 7.37 15.42 -3.03
CA GLY A 77 6.54 14.28 -3.43
C GLY A 77 5.89 13.60 -2.22
N VAL A 78 6.68 13.26 -1.20
CA VAL A 78 6.16 12.64 0.03
C VAL A 78 5.22 13.58 0.79
N ALA A 79 5.49 14.88 0.79
CA ALA A 79 4.60 15.88 1.39
C ALA A 79 3.24 15.92 0.67
N ILE A 80 3.22 15.91 -0.67
CA ILE A 80 1.97 15.87 -1.46
C ILE A 80 1.17 14.62 -1.10
N ILE A 81 1.82 13.45 -1.11
CA ILE A 81 1.15 12.19 -0.74
C ILE A 81 0.58 12.30 0.67
N THR A 82 1.36 12.78 1.64
CA THR A 82 0.91 12.96 3.03
C THR A 82 -0.30 13.90 3.12
N VAL A 83 -0.29 15.02 2.41
CA VAL A 83 -1.40 15.99 2.39
C VAL A 83 -2.67 15.37 1.81
N VAL A 84 -2.57 14.52 0.78
CA VAL A 84 -3.71 13.81 0.21
C VAL A 84 -4.36 12.85 1.22
N TYR A 85 -3.61 12.34 2.21
CA TYR A 85 -4.16 11.50 3.27
C TYR A 85 -4.82 12.28 4.42
N ILE A 86 -4.54 13.59 4.59
CA ILE A 86 -5.11 14.39 5.69
C ILE A 86 -6.65 14.47 5.63
N PRO A 87 -7.29 14.71 4.47
CA PRO A 87 -8.75 14.76 4.37
C PRO A 87 -9.46 13.49 4.84
N ILE A 88 -8.80 12.34 4.82
CA ILE A 88 -9.38 11.07 5.26
C ILE A 88 -9.75 11.12 6.75
N PHE A 89 -9.03 11.90 7.56
CA PHE A 89 -9.35 12.10 8.97
C PHE A 89 -10.63 12.94 9.20
N SER A 90 -11.19 13.54 8.15
CA SER A 90 -12.48 14.23 8.20
C SER A 90 -13.68 13.29 8.02
N LEU A 91 -13.46 12.02 7.67
CA LEU A 91 -14.53 11.04 7.49
C LEU A 91 -15.13 10.63 8.84
N THR A 92 -16.42 10.88 9.03
CA THR A 92 -17.15 10.48 10.23
C THR A 92 -17.95 9.18 10.00
N GLY A 93 -18.27 8.47 11.09
CA GLY A 93 -19.17 7.31 11.03
C GLY A 93 -18.44 5.97 10.86
N VAL A 94 -19.03 5.06 10.08
CA VAL A 94 -18.50 3.70 9.86
C VAL A 94 -17.25 3.74 8.97
N GLU A 95 -17.25 4.61 7.96
CA GLU A 95 -16.12 4.83 7.04
C GLU A 95 -14.87 5.28 7.81
N GLY A 96 -15.01 6.27 8.70
CA GLY A 96 -13.91 6.79 9.50
C GLY A 96 -13.21 5.71 10.34
N LYS A 97 -13.96 4.77 10.93
CA LYS A 97 -13.38 3.67 11.71
C LYS A 97 -12.54 2.70 10.88
N MET A 98 -12.82 2.59 9.59
CA MET A 98 -12.09 1.74 8.65
C MET A 98 -10.89 2.48 8.04
N PHE A 99 -11.05 3.76 7.71
CA PHE A 99 -10.05 4.54 6.98
C PHE A 99 -9.08 5.35 7.86
N HIS A 100 -9.46 5.77 9.07
CA HIS A 100 -8.51 6.41 10.02
C HIS A 100 -7.28 5.55 10.31
N PRO A 101 -7.42 4.26 10.73
CA PRO A 101 -6.25 3.43 11.00
C PRO A 101 -5.42 3.19 9.74
N MET A 102 -6.07 3.10 8.57
CA MET A 102 -5.41 2.98 7.27
C MET A 102 -4.53 4.20 6.94
N ALA A 103 -5.06 5.43 7.08
CA ALA A 103 -4.31 6.65 6.80
C ALA A 103 -3.16 6.85 7.80
N ALA A 104 -3.39 6.55 9.08
CA ALA A 104 -2.37 6.67 10.11
C ALA A 104 -1.16 5.77 9.84
N THR A 105 -1.35 4.53 9.38
CA THR A 105 -0.23 3.63 9.05
C THR A 105 0.60 4.14 7.88
N VAL A 106 -0.03 4.63 6.82
CA VAL A 106 0.68 5.17 5.65
C VAL A 106 1.50 6.41 6.03
N ILE A 107 0.92 7.35 6.77
CA ILE A 107 1.65 8.58 7.18
C ILE A 107 2.85 8.21 8.06
N MET A 108 2.68 7.33 9.06
CA MET A 108 3.81 6.85 9.88
C MET A 108 4.87 6.14 9.04
N ALA A 109 4.45 5.37 8.03
CA ALA A 109 5.37 4.67 7.15
C ALA A 109 6.17 5.64 6.28
N LEU A 110 5.52 6.63 5.68
CA LEU A 110 6.16 7.64 4.82
C LEU A 110 7.15 8.51 5.61
N LEU A 111 6.76 8.99 6.79
CA LEU A 111 7.65 9.76 7.66
C LEU A 111 8.89 8.95 8.05
N SER A 112 8.69 7.69 8.45
CA SER A 112 9.80 6.78 8.74
C SER A 112 10.66 6.53 7.50
N ALA A 113 10.05 6.33 6.34
CA ALA A 113 10.75 6.06 5.08
C ALA A 113 11.65 7.23 4.68
N VAL A 114 11.15 8.47 4.77
CA VAL A 114 11.93 9.68 4.50
C VAL A 114 13.11 9.82 5.43
N VAL A 115 12.91 9.61 6.73
CA VAL A 115 14.03 9.70 7.69
C VAL A 115 15.11 8.67 7.35
N PHE A 116 14.71 7.43 7.04
CA PHE A 116 15.66 6.37 6.67
C PHE A 116 16.32 6.61 5.31
N SER A 117 15.57 7.08 4.30
CA SER A 117 16.07 7.29 2.95
C SER A 117 17.04 8.47 2.86
N LEU A 118 16.91 9.48 3.73
CA LEU A 118 17.82 10.63 3.74
C LEU A 118 19.07 10.41 4.60
N THR A 119 19.00 9.53 5.60
CA THR A 119 20.11 9.31 6.54
C THR A 119 20.90 8.05 6.23
N ILE A 120 20.23 6.89 6.22
CA ILE A 120 20.88 5.58 6.18
C ILE A 120 21.27 5.21 4.75
N VAL A 121 20.42 5.53 3.76
CA VAL A 121 20.67 5.14 2.36
C VAL A 121 21.93 5.81 1.79
N PRO A 122 22.14 7.14 1.89
CA PRO A 122 23.36 7.77 1.36
C PRO A 122 24.61 7.29 2.09
N ALA A 123 24.53 7.13 3.42
CA ALA A 123 25.62 6.61 4.23
C ALA A 123 26.00 5.17 3.81
N ALA A 124 25.00 4.31 3.59
CA ALA A 124 25.22 2.95 3.12
C ALA A 124 25.86 2.91 1.74
N ILE A 125 25.41 3.73 0.79
CA ILE A 125 26.00 3.80 -0.56
C ILE A 125 27.47 4.21 -0.47
N ALA A 126 27.79 5.25 0.30
CA ALA A 126 29.17 5.75 0.40
C ALA A 126 30.14 4.73 1.02
N VAL A 127 29.67 3.91 1.97
CA VAL A 127 30.48 2.91 2.68
C VAL A 127 30.56 1.59 1.90
N PHE A 128 29.43 1.04 1.46
CA PHE A 128 29.37 -0.30 0.86
C PHE A 128 29.76 -0.30 -0.62
N LEU A 129 29.54 0.80 -1.35
CA LEU A 129 29.81 0.87 -2.78
C LEU A 129 31.27 1.25 -3.07
N THR A 130 32.17 0.26 -2.94
CA THR A 130 33.64 0.42 -3.05
C THR A 130 34.22 -0.14 -4.36
N GLY A 131 33.39 -0.76 -5.20
CA GLY A 131 33.79 -1.33 -6.49
C GLY A 131 34.05 -0.30 -7.61
N ARG A 132 34.50 -0.80 -8.78
CA ARG A 132 34.41 -0.03 -10.03
C ARG A 132 32.96 -0.07 -10.50
N ILE A 133 32.27 1.06 -10.38
CA ILE A 133 30.90 1.28 -10.80
C ILE A 133 30.98 1.67 -12.27
N ARG A 134 30.92 0.68 -13.17
CA ARG A 134 30.64 0.94 -14.58
C ARG A 134 29.14 0.88 -14.76
N GLU A 135 28.58 1.99 -15.20
CA GLU A 135 27.25 2.03 -15.80
C GLU A 135 27.33 1.24 -17.12
N LYS A 136 27.11 -0.08 -17.04
CA LYS A 136 26.75 -0.87 -18.22
C LYS A 136 25.24 -0.76 -18.32
N GLU A 137 24.76 -0.01 -19.30
CA GLU A 137 23.34 -0.11 -19.67
C GLU A 137 23.01 -1.59 -19.91
N SER A 138 22.00 -2.10 -19.21
CA SER A 138 21.55 -3.47 -19.45
C SER A 138 20.97 -3.56 -20.86
N VAL A 139 21.07 -4.73 -21.49
CA VAL A 139 20.50 -4.97 -22.82
C VAL A 139 19.00 -4.65 -22.85
N ALA A 140 18.30 -4.84 -21.73
CA ALA A 140 16.90 -4.45 -21.59
C ALA A 140 16.70 -2.93 -21.73
N ILE A 141 17.52 -2.11 -21.05
CA ILE A 141 17.39 -0.64 -21.10
C ILE A 141 17.66 -0.11 -22.51
N SER A 142 18.68 -0.64 -23.20
CA SER A 142 19.03 -0.18 -24.55
C SER A 142 17.96 -0.55 -25.58
N VAL A 143 17.37 -1.74 -25.47
CA VAL A 143 16.23 -2.17 -26.29
C VAL A 143 15.01 -1.28 -26.03
N THR A 144 14.65 -1.02 -24.77
CA THR A 144 13.53 -0.14 -24.43
C THR A 144 13.73 1.27 -24.97
N LYS A 145 14.94 1.85 -24.85
CA LYS A 145 15.27 3.16 -25.43
C LYS A 145 15.12 3.19 -26.95
N ARG A 146 15.45 2.09 -27.64
CA ARG A 146 15.33 1.98 -29.10
C ARG A 146 13.88 2.01 -29.58
N PHE A 147 12.94 1.47 -28.81
CA PHE A 147 11.51 1.55 -29.12
C PHE A 147 10.88 2.85 -28.63
N TYR A 148 11.31 3.36 -27.47
CA TYR A 148 10.75 4.57 -26.88
C TYR A 148 11.05 5.83 -27.71
N ARG A 149 12.29 6.00 -28.20
CA ARG A 149 12.71 7.17 -28.99
C ARG A 149 11.81 7.42 -30.23
N PRO A 150 11.62 6.46 -31.15
CA PRO A 150 10.79 6.71 -32.33
C PRO A 150 9.32 6.92 -31.98
N ALA A 151 8.80 6.24 -30.95
CA ALA A 151 7.43 6.47 -30.48
C ALA A 151 7.24 7.89 -29.92
N LEU A 152 8.22 8.40 -29.17
CA LEU A 152 8.22 9.75 -28.63
C LEU A 152 8.27 10.80 -29.75
N GLU A 153 9.15 10.62 -30.74
CA GLU A 153 9.25 11.52 -31.89
C GLU A 153 7.95 11.55 -32.71
N LEU A 154 7.32 10.40 -32.91
CA LEU A 154 6.01 10.31 -33.58
C LEU A 154 4.92 11.03 -32.77
N ALA A 155 4.90 10.86 -31.45
CA ALA A 155 3.94 11.51 -30.56
C ALA A 155 4.10 13.04 -30.56
N LEU A 156 5.34 13.54 -30.57
CA LEU A 156 5.63 14.98 -30.66
C LEU A 156 5.25 15.57 -32.02
N LYS A 157 5.44 14.80 -33.12
CA LYS A 157 5.05 15.22 -34.47
C LYS A 157 3.53 15.34 -34.63
N PHE A 158 2.77 14.39 -34.09
CA PHE A 158 1.31 14.36 -34.15
C PHE A 158 0.66 14.78 -32.82
N ARG A 159 1.21 15.82 -32.17
CA ARG A 159 0.78 16.26 -30.82
C ARG A 159 -0.73 16.48 -30.68
N TRP A 160 -1.38 17.02 -31.71
CA TRP A 160 -2.83 17.29 -31.70
C TRP A 160 -3.65 16.02 -31.76
N VAL A 161 -3.18 14.99 -32.48
CA VAL A 161 -3.83 13.67 -32.51
C VAL A 161 -3.68 12.99 -31.14
N VAL A 162 -2.50 13.09 -30.52
CA VAL A 162 -2.26 12.54 -29.17
C VAL A 162 -3.13 13.23 -28.13
N LEU A 163 -3.20 14.57 -28.15
CA LEU A 163 -4.05 15.35 -27.26
C LEU A 163 -5.54 15.05 -27.49
N GLY A 164 -5.98 14.96 -28.75
CA GLY A 164 -7.34 14.60 -29.10
C GLY A 164 -7.71 13.19 -28.63
N GLY A 165 -6.82 12.22 -28.86
CA GLY A 165 -6.99 10.84 -28.38
C GLY A 165 -7.04 10.75 -26.85
N ALA A 166 -6.13 11.40 -26.14
CA ALA A 166 -6.12 11.43 -24.68
C ALA A 166 -7.39 12.10 -24.11
N SER A 167 -7.85 13.19 -24.73
CA SER A 167 -9.08 13.89 -24.33
C SER A 167 -10.32 13.04 -24.59
N ALA A 168 -10.41 12.39 -25.76
CA ALA A 168 -11.49 11.47 -26.08
C ALA A 168 -11.52 10.27 -25.11
N LEU A 169 -10.35 9.72 -24.77
CA LEU A 169 -10.24 8.63 -23.80
C LEU A 169 -10.71 9.07 -22.41
N LEU A 170 -10.33 10.27 -21.98
CA LEU A 170 -10.77 10.85 -20.71
C LEU A 170 -12.29 11.05 -20.68
N LEU A 171 -12.89 11.57 -21.75
CA LEU A 171 -14.34 11.71 -21.87
C LEU A 171 -15.05 10.35 -21.87
N ALA A 172 -14.48 9.34 -22.55
CA ALA A 172 -15.01 7.99 -22.54
C ALA A 172 -14.96 7.36 -21.13
N CYS A 173 -13.86 7.54 -20.40
CA CYS A 173 -13.76 7.10 -19.00
C CYS A 173 -14.78 7.81 -18.10
N LEU A 174 -14.97 9.13 -18.25
CA LEU A 174 -15.98 9.88 -17.51
C LEU A 174 -17.39 9.38 -17.81
N TRP A 175 -17.68 9.09 -19.09
CA TRP A 175 -18.97 8.52 -19.48
C TRP A 175 -19.18 7.13 -18.87
N LEU A 176 -18.20 6.22 -18.96
CA LEU A 176 -18.28 4.91 -18.31
C LEU A 176 -18.45 5.02 -16.80
N ALA A 177 -17.79 5.96 -16.13
CA ALA A 177 -17.91 6.15 -14.69
C ALA A 177 -19.37 6.41 -14.26
N THR A 178 -20.19 7.06 -15.11
CA THR A 178 -21.62 7.26 -14.82
C THR A 178 -22.46 5.98 -14.85
N THR A 179 -21.95 4.91 -15.47
CA THR A 179 -22.64 3.61 -15.56
C THR A 179 -22.27 2.64 -14.43
N LEU A 180 -21.27 2.97 -13.61
CA LEU A 180 -20.86 2.13 -12.48
C LEU A 180 -21.84 2.32 -11.31
N GLY A 181 -22.38 1.21 -10.80
CA GLY A 181 -23.16 1.21 -9.56
C GLY A 181 -22.28 1.54 -8.35
N SER A 182 -22.90 2.05 -7.27
CA SER A 182 -22.21 2.30 -6.01
C SER A 182 -22.50 1.17 -5.02
N GLU A 183 -21.45 0.57 -4.46
CA GLU A 183 -21.52 -0.28 -3.27
C GLU A 183 -20.79 0.44 -2.13
N PHE A 184 -21.44 0.53 -0.98
CA PHE A 184 -20.95 1.35 0.14
C PHE A 184 -19.67 0.78 0.78
N ILE A 185 -19.59 -0.55 0.95
CA ILE A 185 -18.41 -1.25 1.49
C ILE A 185 -18.37 -2.66 0.88
N PRO A 186 -17.23 -3.13 0.34
CA PRO A 186 -17.12 -4.49 -0.18
C PRO A 186 -17.33 -5.51 0.95
N GLN A 187 -18.06 -6.58 0.68
CA GLN A 187 -18.30 -7.61 1.68
C GLN A 187 -17.00 -8.36 1.99
N LEU A 188 -16.48 -8.17 3.21
CA LEU A 188 -15.37 -8.95 3.73
C LEU A 188 -15.83 -10.39 3.96
N ASN A 189 -15.31 -11.32 3.16
CA ASN A 189 -15.58 -12.74 3.34
C ASN A 189 -14.72 -13.28 4.48
N GLU A 190 -15.27 -13.26 5.69
CA GLU A 190 -14.64 -13.82 6.90
C GLU A 190 -14.71 -15.37 6.95
N GLY A 191 -15.32 -15.99 5.92
CA GLY A 191 -15.42 -17.44 5.78
C GLY A 191 -16.51 -18.07 6.63
N ASP A 192 -17.24 -17.26 7.41
CA ASP A 192 -18.49 -17.61 8.08
C ASP A 192 -19.65 -16.76 7.53
N MET A 193 -20.85 -17.29 7.65
CA MET A 193 -22.07 -16.62 7.22
C MET A 193 -23.04 -16.54 8.39
N ALA A 194 -23.31 -15.33 8.84
CA ALA A 194 -24.29 -15.06 9.89
C ALA A 194 -25.69 -14.93 9.28
N VAL A 195 -26.52 -15.95 9.45
CA VAL A 195 -27.91 -15.91 8.96
C VAL A 195 -28.85 -15.46 10.07
N GLN A 196 -29.36 -14.24 9.95
CA GLN A 196 -30.33 -13.69 10.89
C GLN A 196 -31.75 -13.83 10.34
N ALA A 197 -32.49 -14.82 10.84
CA ALA A 197 -33.90 -14.98 10.53
C ALA A 197 -34.75 -14.03 11.40
N LEU A 198 -35.22 -12.93 10.82
CA LEU A 198 -36.21 -12.05 11.43
C LEU A 198 -37.58 -12.75 11.45
N ARG A 199 -38.34 -12.59 12.55
CA ARG A 199 -39.68 -13.20 12.73
C ARG A 199 -40.70 -12.12 13.03
N ILE A 200 -41.96 -12.40 12.69
CA ILE A 200 -43.11 -11.53 12.98
C ILE A 200 -43.18 -11.30 14.50
N PRO A 201 -43.22 -10.03 14.96
CA PRO A 201 -43.33 -9.72 16.39
C PRO A 201 -44.64 -10.29 16.97
N GLY A 202 -44.57 -10.87 18.18
CA GLY A 202 -45.74 -11.43 18.88
C GLY A 202 -45.78 -12.95 19.10
N GLN A 203 -44.82 -13.73 18.57
CA GLN A 203 -44.82 -15.19 18.77
C GLN A 203 -44.32 -15.62 20.17
N ALA A 204 -45.06 -16.57 20.79
CA ALA A 204 -44.71 -17.21 22.05
C ALA A 204 -43.34 -17.91 22.00
N TRP A 205 -42.64 -17.93 23.14
CA TRP A 205 -41.31 -18.53 23.26
C TRP A 205 -41.28 -20.02 22.93
N SER A 206 -42.37 -20.75 23.18
CA SER A 206 -42.52 -22.19 22.88
C SER A 206 -42.43 -22.50 21.38
N SER A 207 -42.92 -21.61 20.52
CA SER A 207 -42.81 -21.75 19.05
C SER A 207 -41.38 -21.54 18.52
N ARG A 208 -40.45 -21.02 19.36
CA ARG A 208 -39.11 -20.65 18.91
C ARG A 208 -38.16 -21.83 18.75
N SER A 209 -38.26 -22.86 19.59
CA SER A 209 -37.35 -24.02 19.59
C SER A 209 -37.58 -25.00 18.43
N PRO A 210 -38.83 -25.33 18.00
CA PRO A 210 -39.05 -26.28 16.90
C PRO A 210 -38.72 -25.67 15.54
N CYS A 211 -39.03 -24.39 15.34
CA CYS A 211 -38.67 -23.68 14.11
C CYS A 211 -37.13 -23.56 13.96
N ARG A 212 -36.40 -23.41 15.08
CA ARG A 212 -34.93 -23.33 15.10
C ARG A 212 -34.26 -24.68 14.81
N SER A 213 -34.80 -25.79 15.32
CA SER A 213 -34.25 -27.12 15.03
C SER A 213 -34.43 -27.47 13.55
N ARG A 214 -35.59 -27.15 12.97
CA ARG A 214 -35.91 -27.39 11.55
C ARG A 214 -34.97 -26.64 10.60
N TRP A 215 -34.65 -25.39 10.91
CA TRP A 215 -33.68 -24.60 10.14
C TRP A 215 -32.25 -25.17 10.24
N SER A 216 -31.84 -25.59 11.44
CA SER A 216 -30.52 -26.18 11.67
C SER A 216 -30.34 -27.55 11.03
N SER A 217 -31.39 -28.36 10.90
CA SER A 217 -31.34 -29.63 10.17
C SER A 217 -31.27 -29.43 8.67
N ALA A 218 -31.95 -28.41 8.14
CA ALA A 218 -31.92 -28.08 6.71
C ALA A 218 -30.57 -27.50 6.23
N SER A 219 -29.77 -26.92 7.13
CA SER A 219 -28.46 -26.33 6.80
C SER A 219 -27.27 -27.30 6.90
N LYS A 220 -27.45 -28.48 7.51
CA LYS A 220 -26.40 -29.52 7.66
C LYS A 220 -25.96 -30.26 6.38
N PRO A 221 -26.78 -30.42 5.32
CA PRO A 221 -26.36 -31.16 4.12
C PRO A 221 -25.35 -30.39 3.24
N PHE A 222 -25.04 -29.12 3.55
CA PHE A 222 -24.07 -28.35 2.76
C PHE A 222 -22.62 -28.67 3.16
N PRO A 223 -21.80 -29.29 2.29
CA PRO A 223 -20.49 -29.86 2.63
C PRO A 223 -19.42 -28.83 3.00
N LYS A 224 -19.65 -27.52 2.79
CA LYS A 224 -18.72 -26.44 3.13
C LYS A 224 -18.74 -26.02 4.62
N TRP A 225 -19.73 -26.46 5.41
CA TRP A 225 -19.97 -25.94 6.76
C TRP A 225 -19.40 -26.85 7.85
N LYS A 226 -18.29 -26.44 8.49
CA LYS A 226 -17.64 -27.22 9.55
C LYS A 226 -18.29 -27.08 10.92
N LYS A 227 -18.96 -25.96 11.21
CA LYS A 227 -19.53 -25.66 12.54
C LYS A 227 -20.74 -24.73 12.43
N CYS A 228 -21.81 -25.02 13.17
CA CYS A 228 -23.01 -24.20 13.24
C CYS A 228 -23.33 -23.87 14.71
N SER A 229 -23.15 -22.61 15.11
CA SER A 229 -23.49 -22.10 16.46
C SER A 229 -24.82 -21.36 16.44
N ARG A 230 -25.67 -21.62 17.46
CA ARG A 230 -27.03 -21.08 17.55
C ARG A 230 -27.15 -20.10 18.72
N ALA A 231 -27.68 -18.90 18.47
CA ALA A 231 -28.01 -17.94 19.53
C ALA A 231 -29.45 -17.42 19.38
N SER A 232 -30.16 -17.24 20.50
CA SER A 232 -31.50 -16.64 20.56
C SER A 232 -31.52 -15.51 21.56
N ALA A 233 -31.91 -14.31 21.13
CA ALA A 233 -32.24 -13.12 21.92
C ALA A 233 -31.28 -12.83 23.10
N ARG A 234 -30.33 -11.92 22.88
CA ARG A 234 -29.38 -11.36 23.87
C ARG A 234 -28.58 -12.42 24.64
N ARG A 235 -27.46 -12.86 24.05
CA ARG A 235 -26.27 -13.17 24.84
C ARG A 235 -25.33 -11.97 24.72
N ARG A 236 -24.94 -11.37 25.85
CA ARG A 236 -23.66 -10.66 25.91
C ARG A 236 -22.63 -11.67 25.43
N TRP A 237 -21.98 -11.39 24.31
CA TRP A 237 -20.78 -12.13 23.95
C TRP A 237 -19.81 -11.99 25.13
N PRO A 238 -19.37 -13.08 25.77
CA PRO A 238 -18.22 -12.97 26.66
C PRO A 238 -17.06 -12.45 25.81
N PRO A 239 -16.20 -11.56 26.31
CA PRO A 239 -14.98 -11.21 25.60
C PRO A 239 -14.27 -12.53 25.30
N THR A 240 -13.99 -12.79 24.03
CA THR A 240 -13.22 -13.95 23.61
C THR A 240 -11.90 -13.93 24.38
N PRO A 241 -11.49 -15.01 25.09
CA PRO A 241 -10.16 -15.04 25.64
C PRO A 241 -9.20 -15.06 24.46
N CYS A 242 -8.35 -14.04 24.36
CA CYS A 242 -7.22 -14.00 23.43
C CYS A 242 -6.47 -15.33 23.55
N ARG A 243 -6.60 -16.20 22.53
CA ARG A 243 -5.77 -17.40 22.45
C ARG A 243 -4.36 -16.96 22.06
N PRO A 244 -3.31 -17.37 22.79
CA PRO A 244 -1.94 -17.06 22.41
C PRO A 244 -1.60 -17.73 21.08
N ILE A 245 -0.99 -16.94 20.20
CA ILE A 245 -0.41 -17.32 18.92
C ILE A 245 0.80 -18.22 19.21
N SER A 246 0.62 -19.53 19.29
CA SER A 246 1.78 -20.44 19.43
C SER A 246 1.64 -21.80 18.74
N ARG A 247 0.64 -22.01 17.87
CA ARG A 247 0.56 -23.24 17.07
C ARG A 247 0.04 -22.98 15.66
N ILE A 248 0.91 -22.44 14.81
CA ILE A 248 0.88 -22.65 13.36
C ILE A 248 2.35 -22.84 12.93
N ALA A 249 2.91 -24.01 13.24
CA ALA A 249 4.16 -24.51 12.69
C ALA A 249 4.19 -26.04 12.92
N SER A 250 3.56 -26.77 12.01
CA SER A 250 3.81 -28.18 11.65
C SER A 250 2.87 -28.55 10.51
#